data_AF-A0A3D5HIZ8-F1
#
_entry.id   AF-A0A3D5HIZ8-F1
#
_cell.length_a   1.000
_cell.length_b   1.000
_cell.length_c   1.000
_cell.angle_alpha   90.00
_cell.angle_beta   90.00
_cell.angle_gamma   90.00
#
_symmetry.space_group_name_H-M   'P 1'
#
loop_
_entity.id
_entity.type
_entity.pdbx_description
1 polymer ?
#
loop_
_entity_poly.entity_id
_entity_poly.type
_entity_poly.pdbx_seq_one_letter_code
_entity_poly.pdbx_strand_id
1 'polypeptide(L)'
;MTAPTSEGHLFDIDMRLRPTGNAGPLVTKIKSFEDYQFSNAWLWEHMALTRGRVLAGGENLSNQIYALQKKVFQMPRDSDESRHNIVDMKKRLEAHHIKKGDFKWDIKQAPGGLVDIEFIAQGLCLMHGLALANRIGTSTRSNLDLLGAEHILSPDDTTRLTEALSFYSGLLQIFRLCLETPADPPFSQSLNLLLCQSSALPDMAHLEQTLSEHQKSVRDIFMRMFGSLSG
;
A
#
# COMPACT_ATOMS: atom_id res chain seq x y z
N MET A 1 -8.61 -23.87 5.45
CA MET A 1 -8.26 -22.80 4.51
C MET A 1 -7.00 -23.12 3.74
N THR A 2 -5.89 -23.49 4.40
CA THR A 2 -4.63 -23.89 3.74
C THR A 2 -4.47 -25.40 3.56
N ALA A 3 -5.34 -26.23 4.18
CA ALA A 3 -5.31 -27.68 3.99
C ALA A 3 -5.65 -28.05 2.54
N PRO A 4 -4.80 -28.82 1.85
CA PRO A 4 -5.04 -29.21 0.47
C PRO A 4 -6.19 -30.23 0.40
N THR A 5 -7.09 -30.02 -0.56
CA THR A 5 -8.16 -30.96 -0.92
C THR A 5 -7.96 -31.41 -2.38
N SER A 6 -8.82 -32.30 -2.89
CA SER A 6 -8.81 -32.66 -4.32
C SER A 6 -8.99 -31.44 -5.24
N GLU A 7 -9.68 -30.40 -4.74
CA GLU A 7 -9.95 -29.15 -5.44
C GLU A 7 -8.88 -28.08 -5.18
N GLY A 8 -7.75 -28.44 -4.56
CA GLY A 8 -6.71 -27.51 -4.14
C GLY A 8 -6.93 -26.92 -2.74
N HIS A 9 -6.33 -25.76 -2.47
CA HIS A 9 -6.49 -25.00 -1.23
C HIS A 9 -7.27 -23.70 -1.51
N LEU A 10 -7.93 -23.15 -0.48
CA LEU A 10 -8.79 -21.97 -0.65
C LEU A 10 -7.97 -20.68 -0.79
N PHE A 11 -7.10 -20.41 0.20
CA PHE A 11 -6.26 -19.22 0.22
C PHE A 11 -4.96 -19.51 0.97
N ASP A 12 -3.87 -18.92 0.49
CA ASP A 12 -2.67 -18.74 1.30
C ASP A 12 -2.96 -17.74 2.42
N ILE A 13 -2.59 -18.10 3.65
CA ILE A 13 -2.76 -17.23 4.83
C ILE A 13 -1.40 -16.77 5.31
N ASP A 14 -1.21 -15.45 5.30
CA ASP A 14 -0.04 -14.80 5.89
C ASP A 14 -0.39 -14.16 7.24
N MET A 15 0.26 -14.64 8.31
CA MET A 15 0.05 -14.18 9.68
C MET A 15 1.22 -13.34 10.21
N ARG A 16 2.17 -12.94 9.36
CA ARG A 16 3.42 -12.29 9.77
C ARG A 16 3.25 -10.86 10.28
N LEU A 17 2.13 -10.20 10.00
CA LEU A 17 1.82 -8.84 10.47
C LEU A 17 1.22 -8.77 11.88
N ARG A 18 1.08 -9.91 12.58
CA ARG A 18 0.65 -9.92 13.99
C ARG A 18 1.77 -9.39 14.90
N PRO A 19 1.46 -8.90 16.13
CA PRO A 19 2.48 -8.48 17.08
C PRO A 19 3.61 -9.49 17.23
N THR A 20 4.87 -9.02 17.20
CA THR A 20 6.10 -9.85 17.25
C THR A 20 6.25 -10.86 16.09
N GLY A 21 5.46 -10.71 15.02
CA GLY A 21 5.54 -11.49 13.80
C GLY A 21 5.45 -13.00 14.06
N ASN A 22 6.36 -13.77 13.44
CA ASN A 22 6.39 -15.23 13.57
C ASN A 22 6.71 -15.74 14.97
N ALA A 23 7.38 -14.94 15.80
CA ALA A 23 7.73 -15.30 17.17
C ALA A 23 6.56 -15.10 18.15
N GLY A 24 5.52 -14.38 17.74
CA GLY A 24 4.36 -14.07 18.57
C GLY A 24 3.30 -15.16 18.60
N PRO A 25 2.45 -15.15 19.65
CA PRO A 25 1.28 -16.04 19.70
C PRO A 25 0.36 -15.79 18.50
N LEU A 26 -0.34 -16.84 18.07
CA LEU A 26 -1.27 -16.75 16.94
C LEU A 26 -2.46 -15.84 17.23
N VAL A 27 -2.95 -15.86 18.47
CA VAL A 27 -4.06 -15.04 18.97
C VAL A 27 -3.55 -14.24 20.15
N THR A 28 -3.92 -12.97 20.22
CA THR A 28 -3.53 -12.06 21.30
C THR A 28 -4.75 -11.46 21.98
N LYS A 29 -4.61 -11.14 23.27
CA LYS A 29 -5.64 -10.40 24.01
C LYS A 29 -5.64 -8.94 23.54
N ILE A 30 -6.81 -8.28 23.55
CA ILE A 30 -6.92 -6.86 23.17
C ILE A 30 -5.94 -5.98 23.94
N LYS A 31 -5.81 -6.21 25.25
CA LYS A 31 -4.88 -5.45 26.09
C LYS A 31 -3.42 -5.63 25.67
N SER A 32 -3.00 -6.87 25.38
CA SER A 32 -1.66 -7.16 24.90
C SER A 32 -1.39 -6.56 23.51
N PHE A 33 -2.41 -6.53 22.63
CA PHE A 33 -2.33 -5.83 21.36
C PHE A 33 -2.19 -4.32 21.55
N GLU A 34 -2.97 -3.72 22.45
CA GLU A 34 -2.85 -2.30 22.82
C GLU A 34 -1.42 -1.98 23.30
N ASP A 35 -0.94 -2.70 24.32
CA ASP A 35 0.38 -2.47 24.90
C ASP A 35 1.50 -2.61 23.86
N TYR A 36 1.39 -3.58 22.94
CA TYR A 36 2.34 -3.71 21.84
C TYR A 36 2.32 -2.50 20.91
N GLN A 37 1.12 -2.08 20.46
CA GLN A 37 0.99 -0.97 19.52
C GLN A 37 1.53 0.36 20.07
N PHE A 38 1.40 0.60 21.38
CA PHE A 38 1.88 1.85 22.00
C PHE A 38 3.34 1.82 22.43
N SER A 39 3.91 0.65 22.74
CA SER A 39 5.24 0.57 23.34
C SER A 39 6.32 -0.02 22.43
N ASN A 40 5.95 -0.85 21.45
CA ASN A 40 6.92 -1.65 20.69
C ASN A 40 6.75 -1.56 19.18
N ALA A 41 5.55 -1.23 18.69
CA ALA A 41 5.27 -1.22 17.26
C ALA A 41 6.01 -0.08 16.54
N TRP A 42 6.57 -0.42 15.39
CA TRP A 42 7.26 0.52 14.52
C TRP A 42 6.24 1.30 13.68
N LEU A 43 6.65 2.47 13.15
CA LEU A 43 5.77 3.30 12.32
C LEU A 43 5.19 2.53 11.12
N TRP A 44 5.99 1.67 10.48
CA TRP A 44 5.51 0.85 9.36
C TRP A 44 4.43 -0.16 9.76
N GLU A 45 4.44 -0.65 11.00
CA GLU A 45 3.37 -1.51 11.52
C GLU A 45 2.08 -0.72 11.72
N HIS A 46 2.18 0.53 12.20
CA HIS A 46 1.04 1.44 12.25
C HIS A 46 0.53 1.77 10.84
N MET A 47 1.42 1.93 9.85
CA MET A 47 1.04 2.17 8.45
C MET A 47 0.23 0.98 7.91
N ALA A 48 0.69 -0.25 8.15
CA ALA A 48 -0.04 -1.46 7.81
C ALA A 48 -1.40 -1.54 8.54
N LEU A 49 -1.46 -1.09 9.79
CA LEU A 49 -2.69 -1.10 10.59
C LEU A 49 -3.79 -0.20 10.02
N THR A 50 -3.48 0.81 9.22
CA THR A 50 -4.48 1.66 8.54
C THR A 50 -5.35 0.87 7.56
N ARG A 51 -4.86 -0.26 7.03
CA ARG A 51 -5.62 -1.20 6.19
C ARG A 51 -6.40 -2.24 7.00
N GLY A 52 -6.16 -2.31 8.31
CA GLY A 52 -6.75 -3.31 9.20
C GLY A 52 -8.24 -3.08 9.41
N ARG A 53 -9.04 -4.14 9.26
CA ARG A 53 -10.50 -4.13 9.50
C ARG A 53 -10.96 -5.45 10.08
N VAL A 54 -12.04 -5.41 10.86
CA VAL A 54 -12.65 -6.63 11.40
C VAL A 54 -13.48 -7.30 10.30
N LEU A 55 -13.16 -8.56 9.99
CA LEU A 55 -13.88 -9.36 8.99
C LEU A 55 -15.00 -10.21 9.60
N ALA A 56 -14.80 -10.68 10.83
CA ALA A 56 -15.75 -11.49 11.58
C ALA A 56 -15.56 -11.26 13.08
N GLY A 57 -16.66 -11.19 13.82
CA GLY A 57 -16.66 -10.95 15.26
C GLY A 57 -17.96 -10.30 15.73
N GLY A 58 -18.21 -10.33 17.04
CA GLY A 58 -19.34 -9.61 17.65
C GLY A 58 -19.10 -8.10 17.64
N GLU A 59 -20.19 -7.32 17.56
CA GLU A 59 -20.15 -5.86 17.48
C GLU A 59 -19.31 -5.21 18.59
N ASN A 60 -19.43 -5.70 19.83
CA ASN A 60 -18.66 -5.21 20.96
C ASN A 60 -17.13 -5.35 20.73
N LEU A 61 -16.68 -6.52 20.26
CA LEU A 61 -15.27 -6.75 19.96
C LEU A 61 -14.79 -5.84 18.83
N SER A 62 -15.61 -5.71 17.78
CA SER A 62 -15.29 -4.84 16.64
C SER A 62 -15.11 -3.39 17.06
N ASN A 63 -16.02 -2.87 17.89
CA ASN A 63 -15.95 -1.50 18.40
C ASN A 63 -14.71 -1.26 19.27
N GLN A 64 -14.31 -2.23 20.09
CA GLN A 64 -13.08 -2.14 20.88
C GLN A 64 -11.83 -2.07 19.99
N ILE A 65 -11.78 -2.87 18.93
CA ILE A 65 -10.65 -2.87 17.97
C ILE A 65 -10.58 -1.53 17.23
N TYR A 66 -11.70 -1.03 16.71
CA TYR A 66 -11.72 0.25 16.00
C TYR A 66 -11.37 1.43 16.92
N ALA A 67 -11.86 1.43 18.16
CA ALA A 67 -11.50 2.43 19.15
C ALA A 67 -9.99 2.42 19.43
N LEU A 68 -9.39 1.23 19.53
CA LEU A 68 -7.96 1.08 19.73
C LEU A 68 -7.15 1.54 18.51
N GLN A 69 -7.51 1.12 17.29
CA GLN A 69 -6.88 1.60 16.06
C GLN A 69 -6.88 3.13 15.98
N LYS A 70 -8.03 3.75 16.28
CA LYS A 70 -8.15 5.20 16.33
C LYS A 70 -7.17 5.82 17.33
N LYS A 71 -7.05 5.27 18.55
CA LYS A 71 -6.07 5.78 19.54
C LYS A 71 -4.63 5.68 19.01
N VAL A 72 -4.29 4.58 18.34
CA VAL A 72 -2.96 4.41 17.71
C VAL A 72 -2.73 5.45 16.62
N PHE A 73 -3.73 5.72 15.79
CA PHE A 73 -3.61 6.76 14.75
C PHE A 73 -3.48 8.15 15.35
N GLN A 74 -4.11 8.43 16.50
CA GLN A 74 -4.01 9.70 17.23
C GLN A 74 -2.69 9.90 18.00
N MET A 75 -1.78 8.92 18.02
CA MET A 75 -0.49 9.10 18.70
C MET A 75 0.24 10.34 18.14
N PRO A 76 0.76 11.22 19.02
CA PRO A 76 1.63 12.31 18.59
C PRO A 76 2.86 11.72 17.90
N ARG A 77 3.25 12.31 16.77
CA ARG A 77 4.42 11.88 15.98
C ARG A 77 5.21 13.11 15.60
N ASP A 78 6.54 13.01 15.72
CA ASP A 78 7.42 14.00 15.12
C ASP A 78 7.39 13.85 13.59
N SER A 79 7.25 14.96 12.88
CA SER A 79 7.08 14.95 11.43
C SER A 79 8.36 14.54 10.71
N ASP A 80 9.51 15.01 11.19
CA ASP A 80 10.80 14.74 10.56
C ASP A 80 11.27 13.31 10.85
N GLU A 81 11.07 12.83 12.08
CA GLU A 81 11.29 11.43 12.44
C GLU A 81 10.38 10.50 11.61
N SER A 82 9.11 10.86 11.42
CA SER A 82 8.18 10.06 10.61
C SER A 82 8.63 9.98 9.16
N ARG A 83 8.99 11.11 8.55
CA ARG A 83 9.55 11.16 7.19
C ARG A 83 10.79 10.28 7.06
N HIS A 84 11.73 10.41 8.00
CA HIS A 84 12.96 9.62 8.02
C HIS A 84 12.66 8.12 8.11
N ASN A 85 11.79 7.70 9.02
CA ASN A 85 11.40 6.29 9.19
C ASN A 85 10.71 5.72 7.95
N ILE A 86 9.85 6.50 7.28
CA ILE A 86 9.17 6.10 6.04
C ILE A 86 10.19 5.92 4.91
N VAL A 87 11.11 6.88 4.74
CA VAL A 87 12.19 6.81 3.73
C VAL A 87 13.10 5.62 3.99
N ASP A 88 13.57 5.42 5.23
CA ASP A 88 14.46 4.31 5.58
C ASP A 88 13.79 2.96 5.34
N MET A 89 12.53 2.80 5.74
CA MET A 89 11.76 1.58 5.46
C MET A 89 11.59 1.36 3.95
N LYS A 90 11.31 2.42 3.18
CA LYS A 90 11.17 2.30 1.73
C LYS A 90 12.48 1.89 1.06
N LYS A 91 13.63 2.44 1.50
CA LYS A 91 14.97 2.01 1.05
C LYS A 91 15.23 0.53 1.32
N ARG A 92 14.92 0.05 2.54
CA ARG A 92 15.07 -1.37 2.90
C ARG A 92 14.19 -2.26 2.03
N LEU A 93 12.94 -1.86 1.80
CA LEU A 93 12.03 -2.60 0.93
C LEU A 93 12.55 -2.68 -0.51
N GLU A 94 13.03 -1.57 -1.08
CA GLU A 94 13.64 -1.56 -2.41
C GLU A 94 14.88 -2.46 -2.48
N ALA A 95 15.76 -2.40 -1.48
CA ALA A 95 16.96 -3.22 -1.41
C ALA A 95 16.68 -4.73 -1.37
N HIS A 96 15.60 -5.15 -0.70
CA HIS A 96 15.16 -6.55 -0.68
C HIS A 96 14.49 -7.01 -1.97
N HIS A 97 13.97 -6.08 -2.78
CA HIS A 97 13.26 -6.37 -4.02
C HIS A 97 14.11 -6.21 -5.29
N ILE A 98 15.43 -5.97 -5.17
CA ILE A 98 16.33 -5.87 -6.32
C ILE A 98 16.43 -7.23 -7.04
N LYS A 99 15.53 -7.45 -8.00
CA LYS A 99 15.70 -8.41 -9.08
C LYS A 99 16.70 -7.85 -10.10
N LYS A 100 17.42 -8.72 -10.81
CA LYS A 100 18.21 -8.32 -11.98
C LYS A 100 17.25 -8.16 -13.17
N GLY A 101 16.94 -6.94 -13.61
CA GLY A 101 16.07 -6.70 -14.78
C GLY A 101 15.44 -5.30 -14.83
N ASP A 102 14.63 -5.05 -15.87
CA ASP A 102 13.81 -3.84 -16.00
C ASP A 102 12.61 -3.91 -15.03
N PHE A 103 12.54 -2.97 -14.08
CA PHE A 103 11.50 -2.93 -13.05
C PHE A 103 10.18 -2.33 -13.53
N LYS A 104 10.13 -1.76 -14.73
CA LYS A 104 8.99 -0.98 -15.21
C LYS A 104 7.65 -1.73 -15.06
N TRP A 105 7.64 -3.03 -15.34
CA TRP A 105 6.44 -3.87 -15.31
C TRP A 105 6.16 -4.54 -13.97
N ASP A 106 7.06 -4.42 -12.98
CA ASP A 106 6.73 -4.70 -11.58
C ASP A 106 5.93 -3.53 -11.00
N ILE A 107 4.72 -3.33 -11.52
CA ILE A 107 3.82 -2.19 -11.20
C ILE A 107 3.65 -2.00 -9.68
N LYS A 108 3.77 -3.09 -8.91
CA LYS A 108 3.67 -3.03 -7.46
C LYS A 108 4.93 -2.42 -6.83
N GLN A 109 6.11 -2.94 -7.17
CA GLN A 109 7.36 -2.65 -6.46
C GLN A 109 8.27 -1.63 -7.16
N ALA A 110 8.03 -1.31 -8.43
CA ALA A 110 8.79 -0.32 -9.18
C ALA A 110 8.86 1.02 -8.43
N PRO A 111 9.93 1.82 -8.60
CA PRO A 111 9.95 3.20 -8.13
C PRO A 111 8.74 3.97 -8.69
N GLY A 112 7.93 4.58 -7.82
CA GLY A 112 6.67 5.21 -8.22
C GLY A 112 5.52 4.24 -8.52
N GLY A 113 5.68 2.96 -8.20
CA GLY A 113 4.65 1.93 -8.31
C GLY A 113 3.59 2.03 -7.22
N LEU A 114 2.73 1.01 -7.16
CA LEU A 114 1.59 0.96 -6.24
C LEU A 114 2.00 1.13 -4.77
N VAL A 115 3.11 0.52 -4.36
CA VAL A 115 3.59 0.60 -2.97
C VAL A 115 3.95 2.03 -2.57
N ASP A 116 4.46 2.86 -3.49
CA ASP A 116 4.77 4.26 -3.20
C ASP A 116 3.48 5.05 -2.93
N ILE A 117 2.41 4.79 -3.68
CA ILE A 117 1.09 5.38 -3.43
C ILE A 117 0.54 4.94 -2.06
N GLU A 118 0.68 3.66 -1.72
CA GLU A 118 0.26 3.14 -0.42
C GLU A 118 1.05 3.80 0.72
N PHE A 119 2.36 3.97 0.59
CA PHE A 119 3.19 4.66 1.57
C PHE A 119 2.78 6.12 1.72
N ILE A 120 2.51 6.84 0.62
CA ILE A 120 2.01 8.22 0.66
C ILE A 120 0.72 8.30 1.46
N ALA A 121 -0.28 7.49 1.10
CA ALA A 121 -1.57 7.52 1.78
C ALA A 121 -1.44 7.16 3.27
N GLN A 122 -0.75 6.07 3.58
CA GLN A 122 -0.61 5.56 4.96
C GLN A 122 0.23 6.52 5.83
N GLY A 123 1.36 6.98 5.32
CA GLY A 123 2.27 7.87 6.03
C GLY A 123 1.61 9.21 6.36
N LEU A 124 1.01 9.88 5.37
CA LEU A 124 0.34 11.15 5.59
C LEU A 124 -0.88 11.02 6.52
N CYS A 125 -1.66 9.94 6.39
CA CYS A 125 -2.76 9.70 7.32
C CYS A 125 -2.29 9.61 8.78
N LEU A 126 -1.16 8.95 9.05
CA LEU A 126 -0.62 8.83 10.42
C LEU A 126 0.06 10.10 10.91
N MET A 127 0.79 10.81 10.04
CA MET A 127 1.41 12.09 10.38
C MET A 127 0.36 13.15 10.75
N HIS A 128 -0.81 13.10 10.11
CA HIS A 128 -1.96 13.95 10.41
C HIS A 128 -3.02 13.27 11.31
N GLY A 129 -2.65 12.16 11.96
CA GLY A 129 -3.59 11.28 12.65
C GLY A 129 -4.37 11.93 13.78
N LEU A 130 -3.81 12.94 14.47
CA LEU A 130 -4.54 13.71 15.50
C LEU A 130 -5.85 14.31 14.95
N ALA A 131 -5.82 14.86 13.74
CA ALA A 131 -6.98 15.44 13.09
C ALA A 131 -7.81 14.39 12.32
N LEU A 132 -7.14 13.40 11.71
CA LEU A 132 -7.77 12.51 10.73
C LEU A 132 -8.25 11.17 11.28
N ALA A 133 -7.83 10.72 12.46
CA ALA A 133 -8.01 9.32 12.90
C ALA A 133 -9.45 8.79 12.86
N ASN A 134 -10.45 9.66 13.00
CA ASN A 134 -11.87 9.29 12.89
C ASN A 134 -12.34 8.96 11.47
N ARG A 135 -11.57 9.39 10.46
CA ARG A 135 -11.95 9.42 9.06
C ARG A 135 -11.02 8.60 8.19
N ILE A 136 -9.87 8.16 8.72
CA ILE A 136 -8.96 7.22 8.04
C ILE A 136 -9.76 5.96 7.70
N GLY A 137 -9.90 5.71 6.40
CA GLY A 137 -10.51 4.51 5.86
C GLY A 137 -9.49 3.39 5.66
N THR A 138 -9.97 2.25 5.18
CA THR A 138 -9.14 1.05 4.99
C THR A 138 -8.61 0.89 3.57
N SER A 139 -9.06 1.72 2.63
CA SER A 139 -8.62 1.66 1.24
C SER A 139 -7.66 2.81 0.94
N THR A 140 -6.67 2.56 0.07
CA THR A 140 -5.75 3.61 -0.39
C THR A 140 -6.52 4.74 -1.06
N ARG A 141 -7.53 4.41 -1.89
CA ARG A 141 -8.36 5.41 -2.58
C ARG A 141 -9.08 6.35 -1.62
N SER A 142 -9.83 5.80 -0.65
CA SER A 142 -10.54 6.62 0.34
C SER A 142 -9.60 7.53 1.14
N ASN A 143 -8.37 7.06 1.40
CA ASN A 143 -7.39 7.84 2.15
C ASN A 143 -6.77 8.94 1.28
N LEU A 144 -6.54 8.72 -0.01
CA LEU A 144 -6.15 9.79 -0.94
C LEU A 144 -7.25 10.86 -1.05
N ASP A 145 -8.52 10.44 -1.18
CA ASP A 145 -9.66 11.37 -1.25
C ASP A 145 -9.76 12.20 0.04
N LEU A 146 -9.57 11.58 1.21
CA LEU A 146 -9.52 12.26 2.50
C LEU A 146 -8.38 13.29 2.55
N LEU A 147 -7.16 12.89 2.17
CA LEU A 147 -5.99 13.76 2.22
C LEU A 147 -6.12 14.96 1.27
N GLY A 148 -6.75 14.78 0.11
CA GLY A 148 -7.08 15.87 -0.81
C GLY A 148 -8.15 16.82 -0.26
N ALA A 149 -9.22 16.28 0.33
CA ALA A 149 -10.29 17.07 0.95
C ALA A 149 -9.80 17.93 2.12
N GLU A 150 -8.77 17.47 2.84
CA GLU A 150 -8.16 18.19 3.97
C GLU A 150 -6.97 19.06 3.53
N HIS A 151 -6.76 19.22 2.23
CA HIS A 151 -5.67 20.02 1.64
C HIS A 151 -4.26 19.63 2.11
N ILE A 152 -4.09 18.39 2.59
CA ILE A 152 -2.77 17.81 2.90
C ILE A 152 -2.06 17.43 1.60
N LEU A 153 -2.82 16.92 0.63
CA LEU A 153 -2.39 16.80 -0.76
C LEU A 153 -2.96 17.96 -1.57
N SER A 154 -2.17 18.48 -2.51
CA SER A 154 -2.69 19.46 -3.48
C SER A 154 -3.75 18.79 -4.39
N PRO A 155 -4.65 19.56 -5.02
CA PRO A 155 -5.61 19.02 -5.98
C PRO A 155 -4.94 18.27 -7.15
N ASP A 156 -3.81 18.79 -7.63
CA ASP A 156 -3.01 18.16 -8.70
C ASP A 156 -2.42 16.82 -8.23
N ASP A 157 -1.79 16.78 -7.04
CA ASP A 157 -1.22 15.55 -6.49
C ASP A 157 -2.28 14.48 -6.22
N THR A 158 -3.43 14.90 -5.66
CA THR A 158 -4.55 14.01 -5.40
C THR A 158 -5.05 13.37 -6.69
N THR A 159 -5.18 14.15 -7.76
CA THR A 159 -5.61 13.68 -9.08
C THR A 159 -4.60 12.69 -9.64
N ARG A 160 -3.32 13.06 -9.69
CA ARG A 160 -2.23 12.22 -10.23
C ARG A 160 -2.10 10.88 -9.51
N LEU A 161 -2.13 10.88 -8.18
CA LEU A 161 -2.04 9.65 -7.38
C LEU A 161 -3.26 8.75 -7.60
N THR A 162 -4.45 9.36 -7.74
CA THR A 162 -5.71 8.64 -7.92
C THR A 162 -5.81 8.01 -9.32
N GLU A 163 -5.38 8.73 -10.35
CA GLU A 163 -5.29 8.24 -11.71
C GLU A 163 -4.27 7.10 -11.80
N ALA A 164 -3.05 7.30 -11.24
CA ALA A 164 -2.03 6.26 -11.19
C ALA A 164 -2.51 5.01 -10.45
N LEU A 165 -3.17 5.16 -9.29
CA LEU A 165 -3.76 4.04 -8.54
C LEU A 165 -4.77 3.25 -9.37
N SER A 166 -5.63 3.95 -10.11
CA SER A 166 -6.66 3.33 -10.96
C SER A 166 -6.02 2.60 -12.15
N PHE A 167 -5.05 3.24 -12.80
CA PHE A 167 -4.27 2.66 -13.91
C PHE A 167 -3.52 1.39 -13.47
N TYR A 168 -2.75 1.47 -12.38
CA TYR A 168 -2.02 0.32 -11.83
C TYR A 168 -2.93 -0.82 -11.41
N SER A 169 -4.07 -0.50 -10.79
CA SER A 169 -5.05 -1.52 -10.38
C SER A 169 -5.64 -2.25 -11.57
N GLY A 170 -5.94 -1.55 -12.67
CA GLY A 170 -6.44 -2.16 -13.91
C GLY A 170 -5.42 -3.11 -14.53
N LEU A 171 -4.16 -2.67 -14.69
CA LEU A 171 -3.10 -3.50 -15.23
C LEU A 171 -2.81 -4.74 -14.37
N LEU A 172 -2.76 -4.58 -13.04
CA LEU A 172 -2.54 -5.69 -12.12
C LEU A 172 -3.67 -6.73 -12.16
N GLN A 173 -4.92 -6.33 -12.39
CA GLN A 173 -6.02 -7.27 -12.57
C GLN A 173 -5.84 -8.11 -13.82
N ILE A 174 -5.45 -7.50 -14.93
CA ILE A 174 -5.19 -8.21 -16.20
C ILE A 174 -4.01 -9.18 -16.03
N PHE A 175 -2.92 -8.73 -15.43
CA PHE A 175 -1.78 -9.61 -15.15
C PHE A 175 -2.18 -10.82 -14.30
N ARG A 176 -3.01 -10.63 -13.27
CA ARG A 176 -3.50 -11.77 -12.45
C ARG A 176 -4.41 -12.73 -13.20
N LEU A 177 -5.14 -12.25 -14.21
CA LEU A 177 -6.03 -13.07 -15.02
C LEU A 177 -5.30 -13.81 -16.14
N CYS A 178 -4.23 -13.21 -16.67
CA CYS A 178 -3.57 -13.68 -17.88
C CYS A 178 -2.18 -14.28 -17.67
N LEU A 179 -1.54 -14.04 -16.52
CA LEU A 179 -0.18 -14.49 -16.23
C LEU A 179 -0.13 -15.33 -14.96
N GLU A 180 0.60 -16.45 -15.05
CA GLU A 180 0.96 -17.29 -13.90
C GLU A 180 2.28 -16.85 -13.26
N THR A 181 3.11 -16.14 -14.03
CA THR A 181 4.39 -15.58 -13.60
C THR A 181 4.30 -14.06 -13.44
N PRO A 182 5.25 -13.42 -12.72
CA PRO A 182 5.37 -11.97 -12.73
C PRO A 182 5.39 -11.42 -14.16
N ALA A 183 4.80 -10.24 -14.35
CA ALA A 183 4.78 -9.57 -15.65
C ALA A 183 6.20 -9.18 -16.07
N ASP A 184 6.65 -9.79 -17.16
CA ASP A 184 7.96 -9.57 -17.75
C ASP A 184 7.81 -9.62 -19.29
N PRO A 185 8.07 -8.52 -20.02
CA PRO A 185 7.96 -8.49 -21.48
C PRO A 185 9.10 -9.31 -22.15
N PRO A 186 8.93 -9.74 -23.42
CA PRO A 186 7.83 -9.42 -24.31
C PRO A 186 6.55 -10.21 -23.98
N PHE A 187 5.41 -9.51 -23.98
CA PHE A 187 4.10 -10.13 -23.83
C PHE A 187 3.57 -10.68 -25.15
N SER A 188 2.62 -11.62 -25.07
CA SER A 188 1.90 -12.11 -26.24
C SER A 188 1.09 -10.99 -26.92
N GLN A 189 0.85 -11.12 -28.22
CA GLN A 189 0.06 -10.15 -28.99
C GLN A 189 -1.34 -9.96 -28.40
N SER A 190 -1.99 -11.04 -27.95
CA SER A 190 -3.32 -10.98 -27.33
C SER A 190 -3.31 -10.22 -26.01
N LEU A 191 -2.27 -10.41 -25.18
CA LEU A 191 -2.12 -9.66 -23.93
C LEU A 191 -1.86 -8.18 -24.22
N ASN A 192 -1.01 -7.85 -25.19
CA ASN A 192 -0.78 -6.46 -25.62
C ASN A 192 -2.10 -5.77 -26.02
N LEU A 193 -2.92 -6.42 -26.86
CA LEU A 193 -4.23 -5.88 -27.27
C LEU A 193 -5.16 -5.67 -26.08
N LEU A 194 -5.23 -6.63 -25.14
CA LEU A 194 -6.07 -6.52 -23.96
C LEU A 194 -5.64 -5.37 -23.05
N LEU A 195 -4.33 -5.22 -22.82
CA LEU A 195 -3.78 -4.12 -22.03
C LEU A 195 -4.17 -2.77 -22.65
N CYS A 196 -3.89 -2.57 -23.94
CA CYS A 196 -4.25 -1.36 -24.67
C CYS A 196 -5.76 -1.05 -24.63
N GLN A 197 -6.62 -2.04 -24.87
CA GLN A 197 -8.07 -1.86 -24.84
C GLN A 197 -8.56 -1.48 -23.45
N SER A 198 -8.09 -2.18 -22.41
CA SER A 198 -8.50 -1.93 -21.02
C SER A 198 -8.06 -0.57 -20.49
N SER A 199 -6.92 -0.07 -20.96
CA SER A 199 -6.39 1.25 -20.59
C SER A 199 -6.89 2.36 -21.52
N ALA A 200 -7.69 2.03 -22.53
CA ALA A 200 -8.11 2.94 -23.60
C ALA A 200 -6.93 3.65 -24.30
N LEU A 201 -5.82 2.94 -24.51
CA LEU A 201 -4.62 3.44 -25.19
C LEU A 201 -4.44 2.76 -26.55
N PRO A 202 -3.92 3.46 -27.56
CA PRO A 202 -3.93 2.97 -28.94
C PRO A 202 -2.95 1.82 -29.20
N ASP A 203 -1.81 1.81 -28.49
CA ASP A 203 -0.77 0.80 -28.65
C ASP A 203 0.08 0.67 -27.38
N MET A 204 0.99 -0.30 -27.41
CA MET A 204 1.88 -0.58 -26.28
C MET A 204 2.88 0.56 -26.02
N ALA A 205 3.27 1.34 -27.04
CA ALA A 205 4.20 2.45 -26.86
C ALA A 205 3.56 3.57 -26.01
N HIS A 206 2.29 3.89 -26.28
CA HIS A 206 1.53 4.84 -25.48
C HIS A 206 1.29 4.32 -24.06
N LEU A 207 0.94 3.04 -23.91
CA LEU A 207 0.78 2.42 -22.59
C LEU A 207 2.06 2.45 -21.77
N GLU A 208 3.17 2.12 -22.40
CA GLU A 208 4.50 2.19 -21.81
C GLU A 208 4.93 3.61 -21.43
N GLN A 209 4.57 4.60 -22.23
CA GLN A 209 4.82 6.01 -21.93
C GLN A 209 3.98 6.46 -20.73
N THR A 210 2.67 6.20 -20.75
CA THR A 210 1.74 6.54 -19.66
C THR A 210 2.16 5.87 -18.34
N LEU A 211 2.60 4.61 -18.38
CA LEU A 211 3.14 3.92 -17.22
C LEU A 211 4.38 4.64 -16.65
N SER A 212 5.34 4.99 -17.50
CA SER A 212 6.53 5.73 -17.08
C SER A 212 6.21 7.12 -16.51
N GLU A 213 5.24 7.83 -17.09
CA GLU A 213 4.78 9.14 -16.63
C GLU A 213 4.12 9.05 -15.25
N HIS A 214 3.25 8.07 -15.03
CA HIS A 214 2.67 7.81 -13.72
C HIS A 214 3.75 7.43 -12.69
N GLN A 215 4.67 6.53 -13.03
CA GLN A 215 5.75 6.11 -12.13
C GLN A 215 6.62 7.31 -11.71
N LYS A 216 7.03 8.12 -12.68
CA LYS A 216 7.78 9.35 -12.39
C LYS A 216 7.00 10.30 -11.50
N SER A 217 5.74 10.57 -11.83
CA SER A 217 4.86 11.48 -11.07
C SER A 217 4.69 11.03 -9.62
N VAL A 218 4.35 9.75 -9.39
CA VAL A 218 4.20 9.19 -8.04
C VAL A 218 5.52 9.27 -7.27
N ARG A 219 6.64 8.97 -7.92
CA ARG A 219 7.97 9.02 -7.29
C ARG A 219 8.34 10.44 -6.88
N ASP A 220 8.09 11.42 -7.74
CA ASP A 220 8.35 12.83 -7.45
C ASP A 220 7.49 13.32 -6.27
N ILE A 221 6.21 12.90 -6.21
CA ILE A 221 5.34 13.20 -5.08
C ILE A 221 5.86 12.56 -3.79
N PHE A 222 6.23 11.27 -3.82
CA PHE A 222 6.82 10.59 -2.66
C PHE A 222 8.02 11.36 -2.12
N MET A 223 8.97 11.70 -3.00
CA MET A 223 10.20 12.39 -2.60
C MET A 223 9.94 13.79 -2.04
N ARG A 224 8.94 14.51 -2.57
CA ARG A 224 8.54 15.81 -2.04
C ARG A 224 7.89 15.71 -0.66
N MET A 225 7.11 14.66 -0.39
CA MET A 225 6.41 14.50 0.89
C MET A 225 7.32 13.98 2.01
N PHE A 226 8.22 13.04 1.70
CA PHE A 226 9.01 12.34 2.71
C PHE A 226 10.52 12.56 2.62
N GLY A 227 11.04 12.99 1.47
CA GLY A 227 12.47 13.21 1.26
C GLY A 227 13.11 12.22 0.28
N SER A 228 14.41 12.43 0.04
CA SER A 228 15.17 11.70 -0.98
C SER A 228 15.39 10.23 -0.62
N LEU A 229 15.22 9.36 -1.63
CA LEU A 229 15.56 7.94 -1.55
C LEU A 229 16.98 7.64 -2.05
N SER A 230 17.72 8.66 -2.49
CA SER A 230 19.16 8.58 -2.68
C SER A 230 19.89 8.69 -1.33
N GLY A 231 20.99 7.96 -1.17
CA GLY A 231 21.93 8.16 -0.07
C GLY A 231 22.76 9.42 -0.28
#